data_AF-A0A6N2LND4-F1
#
_entry.id   AF-A0A6N2LND4-F1
#
_cell.length_a   1.000
_cell.length_b   1.000
_cell.length_c   1.000
_cell.angle_alpha   90.00
_cell.angle_beta   90.00
_cell.angle_gamma   90.00
#
_symmetry.space_group_name_H-M   'P 1'
#
loop_
_entity.id
_entity.type
_entity.pdbx_description
1 polymer ?
#
loop_
_entity_poly.entity_id
_entity_poly.type
_entity_poly.pdbx_seq_one_letter_code
_entity_poly.pdbx_strand_id
1 'polypeptide(L)'
;MTTPTQRGFLVFLGKQLESSDVTPSMKIAALRTLSYTLKTLGEVPLEFKELFDSTIVAAVSHSSQLVRIEAALALRVLAEVDPTCVGGLISYGSNLKIELDSLNGQTTVLAALVSISPKLPLGYPARLPRSVLELSKKMLTESSRNPVAAIVEKEAGWLLLSSLLSSMPKQELEDQVFDILSLWATLFS
;
A
#
# COMPACT_ATOMS: atom_id res chain seq x y z
N MET A 1 -21.76 -6.21 21.88
CA MET A 1 -20.73 -6.54 22.87
C MET A 1 -19.61 -7.40 22.23
N THR A 2 -18.94 -6.92 21.18
CA THR A 2 -17.98 -7.73 20.37
C THR A 2 -16.53 -7.20 20.43
N THR A 3 -16.35 -5.99 20.92
CA THR A 3 -15.08 -5.25 20.92
C THR A 3 -13.93 -5.97 21.65
N PRO A 4 -14.10 -6.51 22.87
CA PRO A 4 -13.00 -7.22 23.56
C PRO A 4 -12.56 -8.49 22.83
N THR A 5 -13.51 -9.25 22.28
CA THR A 5 -13.24 -10.48 21.51
C THR A 5 -12.51 -10.17 20.21
N GLN A 6 -12.92 -9.11 19.50
CA GLN A 6 -12.27 -8.67 18.26
C GLN A 6 -10.84 -8.17 18.51
N ARG A 7 -10.59 -7.43 19.61
CA ARG A 7 -9.24 -7.03 20.02
C ARG A 7 -8.34 -8.24 20.31
N GLY A 8 -8.83 -9.19 21.11
CA GLY A 8 -8.09 -10.42 21.40
C GLY A 8 -7.77 -11.24 20.15
N PHE A 9 -8.70 -11.28 19.20
CA PHE A 9 -8.50 -11.96 17.92
C PHE A 9 -7.43 -11.28 17.05
N LEU A 10 -7.39 -9.94 16.99
CA LEU A 10 -6.34 -9.20 16.28
C LEU A 10 -4.94 -9.51 16.82
N VAL A 11 -4.78 -9.51 18.15
CA VAL A 11 -3.51 -9.84 18.79
C VAL A 11 -3.09 -11.29 18.49
N PHE A 12 -4.04 -12.23 18.52
CA PHE A 12 -3.78 -13.61 18.14
C PHE A 12 -3.30 -13.72 16.69
N LEU A 13 -3.97 -13.06 15.74
CA LEU A 13 -3.56 -13.05 14.33
C LEU A 13 -2.16 -12.45 14.13
N GLY A 14 -1.84 -11.36 14.82
CA GLY A 14 -0.50 -10.74 14.78
C GLY A 14 0.59 -11.75 15.17
N LYS A 15 0.41 -12.45 16.30
CA LYS A 15 1.34 -13.49 16.76
C LYS A 15 1.48 -14.65 15.78
N GLN A 16 0.39 -15.04 15.11
CA GLN A 16 0.46 -16.08 14.07
C GLN A 16 1.32 -15.63 12.89
N LEU A 17 1.25 -14.36 12.48
CA LEU A 17 2.04 -13.86 11.36
C LEU A 17 3.56 -13.89 11.61
N GLU A 18 3.99 -13.83 12.89
CA GLU A 18 5.39 -13.94 13.31
C GLU A 18 5.90 -15.39 13.42
N SER A 19 5.00 -16.38 13.44
CA SER A 19 5.37 -17.79 13.58
C SER A 19 6.11 -18.33 12.35
N SER A 20 7.14 -19.14 12.57
CA SER A 20 7.95 -19.79 11.53
C SER A 20 7.17 -20.83 10.72
N ASP A 21 6.10 -21.39 11.28
CA ASP A 21 5.40 -22.54 10.70
C ASP A 21 4.27 -22.12 9.74
N VAL A 22 4.15 -20.82 9.46
CA VAL A 22 3.02 -20.27 8.70
C VAL A 22 3.32 -20.24 7.21
N THR A 23 2.50 -20.98 6.45
CA THR A 23 2.56 -21.01 4.98
C THR A 23 2.16 -19.65 4.37
N PRO A 24 2.60 -19.34 3.13
CA PRO A 24 2.19 -18.11 2.44
C PRO A 24 0.67 -17.93 2.36
N SER A 25 -0.10 -19.01 2.11
CA SER A 25 -1.56 -18.96 2.06
C SER A 25 -2.19 -18.59 3.40
N MET A 26 -1.62 -19.09 4.52
CA MET A 26 -2.06 -18.72 5.86
C MET A 26 -1.74 -17.25 6.16
N LYS A 27 -0.58 -16.73 5.73
CA LYS A 27 -0.25 -15.30 5.88
C LYS A 27 -1.23 -14.41 5.10
N ILE A 28 -1.57 -14.79 3.87
CA ILE A 28 -2.57 -14.09 3.05
C ILE A 28 -3.92 -14.04 3.77
N ALA A 29 -4.41 -15.19 4.26
CA ALA A 29 -5.68 -15.27 4.96
C ALA A 29 -5.68 -14.43 6.26
N ALA A 30 -4.58 -14.48 7.03
CA ALA A 30 -4.43 -13.71 8.26
C ALA A 30 -4.40 -12.21 7.98
N LEU A 31 -3.59 -11.72 7.03
CA LEU A 31 -3.49 -10.30 6.64
C LEU A 31 -4.83 -9.75 6.14
N ARG A 32 -5.56 -10.52 5.32
CA ARG A 32 -6.88 -10.13 4.83
C ARG A 32 -7.91 -10.06 5.97
N THR A 33 -7.92 -11.06 6.85
CA THR A 33 -8.82 -11.11 8.01
C THR A 33 -8.56 -9.94 8.96
N LEU A 34 -7.29 -9.63 9.18
CA LEU A 34 -6.82 -8.52 9.98
C LEU A 34 -7.34 -7.19 9.41
N SER A 35 -7.20 -6.98 8.11
CA SER A 35 -7.71 -5.80 7.40
C SER A 35 -9.21 -5.59 7.63
N TYR A 36 -10.03 -6.63 7.46
CA TYR A 36 -11.47 -6.50 7.69
C TYR A 36 -11.82 -6.25 9.16
N THR A 37 -11.09 -6.89 10.08
CA THR A 37 -11.33 -6.74 11.51
C THR A 37 -10.99 -5.33 11.98
N LEU A 38 -9.88 -4.75 11.52
CA LEU A 38 -9.52 -3.36 11.82
C LEU A 38 -10.53 -2.37 11.29
N LYS A 39 -11.01 -2.53 10.05
CA LYS A 39 -12.08 -1.68 9.50
C LYS A 39 -13.36 -1.74 10.33
N THR A 40 -13.71 -2.94 10.79
CA THR A 40 -14.91 -3.15 11.61
C THR A 40 -14.75 -2.56 13.01
N LEU A 41 -13.55 -2.64 13.58
CA LEU A 41 -13.25 -2.17 14.92
C LEU A 41 -13.12 -0.64 14.96
N GLY A 42 -12.60 -0.02 13.89
CA GLY A 42 -12.42 1.43 13.79
C GLY A 42 -11.30 1.99 14.67
N GLU A 43 -10.48 1.12 15.28
CA GLU A 43 -9.29 1.48 16.06
C GLU A 43 -8.21 0.40 15.89
N VAL A 44 -6.96 0.76 16.20
CA VAL A 44 -5.83 -0.18 16.26
C VAL A 44 -5.50 -0.46 17.74
N PRO A 45 -5.69 -1.68 18.25
CA PRO A 45 -5.39 -2.02 19.65
C PRO A 45 -3.92 -1.79 19.98
N LEU A 46 -3.62 -1.29 21.18
CA LEU A 46 -2.25 -0.96 21.59
C LEU A 46 -1.33 -2.19 21.56
N GLU A 47 -1.85 -3.33 22.04
CA GLU A 47 -1.15 -4.62 22.04
C GLU A 47 -0.84 -5.12 20.63
N PHE A 48 -1.61 -4.69 19.64
CA PHE A 48 -1.34 -4.99 18.24
C PHE A 48 -0.28 -4.05 17.63
N LYS A 49 -0.24 -2.78 18.04
CA LYS A 49 0.77 -1.81 17.58
C LYS A 49 2.19 -2.25 17.91
N GLU A 50 2.39 -2.89 19.06
CA GLU A 50 3.72 -3.38 19.48
C GLU A 50 4.25 -4.51 18.58
N LEU A 51 3.35 -5.32 18.00
CA LEU A 51 3.69 -6.41 17.07
C LEU A 51 3.72 -5.94 15.60
N PHE A 52 3.24 -4.74 15.33
CA PHE A 52 2.91 -4.28 13.99
C PHE A 52 4.16 -4.05 13.14
N ASP A 53 5.15 -3.33 13.68
CA ASP A 53 6.33 -2.92 12.94
C ASP A 53 7.15 -4.13 12.45
N SER A 54 7.40 -5.13 13.30
CA SER A 54 8.12 -6.36 12.92
C SER A 54 7.34 -7.19 11.90
N THR A 55 6.05 -7.40 12.16
CA THR A 55 5.20 -8.31 11.40
C THR A 55 4.95 -7.82 9.99
N ILE A 56 4.57 -6.55 9.84
CA ILE A 56 4.16 -6.00 8.56
C ILE A 56 5.37 -5.63 7.71
N VAL A 57 6.48 -5.17 8.30
CA VAL A 57 7.76 -4.98 7.58
C VAL A 57 8.27 -6.32 7.01
N ALA A 58 8.17 -7.41 7.77
CA ALA A 58 8.51 -8.73 7.28
C ALA A 58 7.57 -9.20 6.15
N ALA A 59 6.27 -8.93 6.26
CA ALA A 59 5.27 -9.32 5.27
C ALA A 59 5.39 -8.53 3.95
N VAL A 60 5.68 -7.23 3.99
CA VAL A 60 5.92 -6.41 2.77
C VAL A 60 7.23 -6.79 2.06
N SER A 61 8.17 -7.41 2.77
CA SER A 61 9.44 -7.90 2.23
C SER A 61 9.42 -9.39 1.88
N HIS A 62 8.25 -10.03 1.96
CA HIS A 62 8.11 -11.48 1.78
C HIS A 62 8.39 -11.92 0.33
N SER A 63 8.95 -13.11 0.12
CA SER A 63 9.28 -13.64 -1.22
C SER A 63 8.05 -13.83 -2.13
N SER A 64 6.93 -14.27 -1.57
CA SER A 64 5.63 -14.37 -2.27
C SER A 64 5.02 -13.00 -2.54
N GLN A 65 4.76 -12.70 -3.82
CA GLN A 65 4.10 -11.48 -4.28
C GLN A 65 2.72 -11.26 -3.65
N LEU A 66 1.90 -12.31 -3.55
CA LEU A 66 0.55 -12.21 -2.98
C LEU A 66 0.57 -11.83 -1.49
N VAL A 67 1.57 -12.31 -0.74
CA VAL A 67 1.78 -11.90 0.66
C VAL A 67 2.12 -10.42 0.73
N ARG A 68 3.00 -9.93 -0.17
CA ARG A 68 3.35 -8.49 -0.23
C ARG A 68 2.13 -7.61 -0.54
N ILE A 69 1.29 -8.04 -1.49
CA ILE A 69 0.06 -7.32 -1.86
C ILE A 69 -0.90 -7.23 -0.67
N GLU A 70 -1.19 -8.34 0.00
CA GLU A 70 -2.07 -8.31 1.18
C GLU A 70 -1.48 -7.52 2.35
N ALA A 71 -0.16 -7.56 2.53
CA ALA A 71 0.52 -6.76 3.55
C ALA A 71 0.37 -5.26 3.28
N ALA A 72 0.49 -4.85 2.01
CA ALA A 72 0.27 -3.47 1.59
C ALA A 72 -1.20 -3.03 1.77
N LEU A 73 -2.16 -3.89 1.48
CA LEU A 73 -3.58 -3.61 1.72
C LEU A 73 -3.88 -3.49 3.22
N ALA A 74 -3.32 -4.37 4.04
CA ALA A 74 -3.43 -4.28 5.50
C ALA A 74 -2.83 -2.98 6.03
N LEU A 75 -1.64 -2.61 5.54
CA LEU A 75 -0.99 -1.33 5.86
C LEU A 75 -1.88 -0.13 5.52
N ARG A 76 -2.54 -0.15 4.36
CA ARG A 76 -3.50 0.88 3.96
C ARG A 76 -4.61 1.00 4.99
N VAL A 77 -5.26 -0.11 5.33
CA VAL A 77 -6.35 -0.13 6.31
C VAL A 77 -5.89 0.40 7.66
N LEU A 78 -4.72 0.00 8.12
CA LEU A 78 -4.16 0.45 9.40
C LEU A 78 -4.04 1.96 9.46
N ALA A 79 -3.49 2.58 8.42
CA ALA A 79 -3.38 4.03 8.37
C ALA A 79 -4.73 4.74 8.16
N GLU A 80 -5.71 4.09 7.54
CA GLU A 80 -7.07 4.63 7.47
C GLU A 80 -7.73 4.69 8.86
N VAL A 81 -7.44 3.69 9.70
CA VAL A 81 -7.99 3.54 11.05
C VAL A 81 -7.20 4.37 12.07
N ASP A 82 -5.88 4.34 12.01
CA ASP A 82 -4.98 5.09 12.87
C ASP A 82 -3.69 5.49 12.11
N PRO A 83 -3.63 6.73 11.60
CA PRO A 83 -2.48 7.24 10.85
C PRO A 83 -1.16 7.27 11.64
N THR A 84 -1.20 7.22 12.98
CA THR A 84 0.03 7.25 13.81
C THR A 84 0.84 5.96 13.69
N CYS A 85 0.19 4.85 13.34
CA CYS A 85 0.83 3.53 13.26
C CYS A 85 1.83 3.42 12.12
N VAL A 86 1.73 4.28 11.11
CA VAL A 86 2.51 4.17 9.87
C VAL A 86 3.57 5.26 9.70
N GLY A 87 3.75 6.12 10.70
CA GLY A 87 4.71 7.23 10.65
C GLY A 87 6.15 6.77 10.39
N GLY A 88 6.57 5.64 10.96
CA GLY A 88 7.88 5.04 10.72
C GLY A 88 8.04 4.44 9.32
N LEU A 89 6.95 4.01 8.69
CA LEU A 89 6.93 3.34 7.38
C LEU A 89 7.08 4.29 6.19
N ILE A 90 6.92 5.60 6.40
CA ILE A 90 7.17 6.62 5.38
C ILE A 90 8.67 6.67 5.03
N SER A 91 9.53 6.47 6.04
CA SER A 91 10.99 6.33 5.83
C SER A 91 11.32 5.09 4.99
N TYR A 92 10.57 3.99 5.18
CA TYR A 92 10.70 2.79 4.34
C TYR A 92 10.29 3.08 2.90
N GLY A 93 9.18 3.79 2.68
CA GLY A 93 8.73 4.22 1.35
C GLY A 93 9.78 5.05 0.59
N SER A 94 10.49 5.95 1.28
CA SER A 94 11.59 6.75 0.70
C SER A 94 12.88 5.96 0.44
N ASN A 95 13.09 4.85 1.16
CA ASN A 95 14.26 3.98 0.99
C ASN A 95 13.99 2.77 0.09
N LEU A 96 12.75 2.59 -0.38
CA LEU A 96 12.44 1.67 -1.47
C LEU A 96 13.14 2.22 -2.72
N LYS A 97 14.41 1.84 -2.89
CA LYS A 97 15.00 1.71 -4.23
C LYS A 97 13.99 0.86 -5.00
N ILE A 98 13.29 1.51 -5.93
CA ILE A 98 12.38 0.86 -6.87
C ILE A 98 13.29 0.00 -7.75
N GLU A 99 13.66 -1.17 -7.26
CA GLU A 99 14.26 -2.21 -8.09
C GLU A 99 13.12 -2.76 -8.91
N LEU A 100 13.15 -2.40 -10.20
CA LEU A 100 12.11 -2.73 -11.19
C LEU A 100 11.78 -4.24 -11.24
N ASP A 101 12.66 -5.11 -10.73
CA ASP A 101 12.48 -6.56 -10.79
C ASP A 101 11.50 -7.12 -9.74
N SER A 102 11.08 -6.35 -8.71
CA SER A 102 10.16 -6.79 -7.63
C SER A 102 8.75 -6.17 -7.71
N LEU A 103 8.45 -5.55 -8.85
CA LEU A 103 7.47 -4.49 -9.08
C LEU A 103 6.14 -4.56 -8.32
N ASN A 104 5.42 -5.68 -8.29
CA ASN A 104 4.03 -5.65 -7.81
C ASN A 104 3.86 -5.50 -6.30
N GLY A 105 4.74 -6.09 -5.49
CA GLY A 105 4.61 -5.99 -4.03
C GLY A 105 4.99 -4.59 -3.53
N GLN A 106 6.12 -4.06 -3.98
CA GLN A 106 6.61 -2.75 -3.58
C GLN A 106 5.76 -1.62 -4.13
N THR A 107 5.26 -1.72 -5.37
CA THR A 107 4.33 -0.73 -5.92
C THR A 107 3.02 -0.73 -5.15
N THR A 108 2.49 -1.88 -4.71
CA THR A 108 1.28 -1.91 -3.87
C THR A 108 1.53 -1.23 -2.53
N VAL A 109 2.72 -1.41 -1.91
CA VAL A 109 3.10 -0.70 -0.68
C VAL A 109 3.18 0.80 -0.92
N LEU A 110 3.84 1.24 -1.98
CA LEU A 110 3.95 2.66 -2.33
C LEU A 110 2.56 3.26 -2.62
N ALA A 111 1.71 2.55 -3.36
CA ALA A 111 0.34 2.95 -3.64
C ALA A 111 -0.49 3.05 -2.34
N ALA A 112 -0.31 2.13 -1.39
CA ALA A 112 -0.93 2.22 -0.08
C ALA A 112 -0.47 3.48 0.66
N LEU A 113 0.84 3.74 0.75
CA LEU A 113 1.44 4.91 1.41
C LEU A 113 0.98 6.24 0.79
N VAL A 114 0.91 6.32 -0.54
CA VAL A 114 0.42 7.50 -1.25
C VAL A 114 -1.02 7.79 -0.85
N SER A 115 -1.88 6.77 -0.88
CA SER A 115 -3.31 6.96 -0.61
C SER A 115 -3.64 7.44 0.80
N ILE A 116 -2.79 7.12 1.76
CA ILE A 116 -2.97 7.47 3.19
C ILE A 116 -2.27 8.77 3.55
N SER A 117 -1.41 9.29 2.68
CA SER A 117 -0.60 10.48 2.93
C SER A 117 -1.39 11.72 3.39
N PRO A 118 -2.64 12.00 2.92
CA PRO A 118 -3.40 13.14 3.41
C PRO A 118 -3.89 12.98 4.84
N LYS A 119 -3.98 11.74 5.34
CA LYS A 119 -4.49 11.40 6.68
C LYS A 119 -3.40 11.46 7.74
N LEU A 120 -2.14 11.60 7.33
CA LEU A 120 -1.01 11.67 8.25
C LEU A 120 -0.99 13.01 9.00
N PRO A 121 -0.47 13.04 10.24
CA PRO A 121 -0.41 14.28 11.04
C PRO A 121 0.36 15.42 10.36
N LEU A 122 1.34 15.07 9.52
CA LEU A 122 2.18 16.01 8.77
C LEU A 122 1.61 16.34 7.38
N GLY A 123 0.49 15.73 7.01
CA GLY A 123 -0.15 15.89 5.71
C GLY A 123 0.66 15.36 4.53
N TYR A 124 0.28 15.83 3.34
CA TYR A 124 0.85 15.41 2.06
C TYR A 124 2.23 16.07 1.84
N PRO A 125 3.34 15.31 1.67
CA PRO A 125 4.63 15.91 1.35
C PRO A 125 4.57 16.61 -0.01
N ALA A 126 4.89 17.91 -0.08
CA ALA A 126 4.65 18.76 -1.26
C ALA A 126 5.21 18.25 -2.61
N ARG A 127 6.25 17.39 -2.59
CA ARG A 127 6.84 16.81 -3.81
C ARG A 127 6.31 15.43 -4.17
N LEU A 128 5.73 14.72 -3.21
CA LEU A 128 5.29 13.35 -3.40
C LEU A 128 4.21 13.17 -4.49
N PRO A 129 3.18 14.04 -4.65
CA PRO A 129 2.14 13.80 -5.64
C PRO A 129 2.70 13.90 -7.06
N ARG A 130 3.53 14.92 -7.29
CA ARG A 130 4.24 15.12 -8.56
C ARG A 130 5.20 13.97 -8.86
N SER A 131 6.02 13.54 -7.91
CA SER A 131 6.94 12.42 -8.12
C SER A 131 6.22 11.11 -8.44
N VAL A 132 5.09 10.84 -7.77
CA VAL A 132 4.28 9.64 -8.02
C VAL A 132 3.57 9.72 -9.37
N LEU A 133 3.09 10.90 -9.76
CA LEU A 133 2.49 11.13 -11.08
C LEU A 133 3.51 10.88 -12.19
N GLU A 134 4.71 11.45 -12.09
CA GLU A 134 5.78 11.27 -13.06
C GLU A 134 6.22 9.80 -13.16
N LEU A 135 6.38 9.12 -12.02
CA LEU A 135 6.66 7.69 -12.01
C LEU A 135 5.54 6.86 -12.68
N SER A 136 4.28 7.18 -12.38
CA SER A 136 3.12 6.49 -12.98
C SER A 136 3.09 6.71 -14.50
N LYS A 137 3.25 7.96 -14.96
CA LYS A 137 3.36 8.31 -16.38
C LYS A 137 4.46 7.49 -17.05
N LYS A 138 5.66 7.48 -16.45
CA LYS A 138 6.80 6.72 -16.95
C LYS A 138 6.49 5.24 -17.15
N MET A 139 5.89 4.60 -16.16
CA MET A 139 5.52 3.17 -16.20
C MET A 139 4.43 2.86 -17.23
N LEU A 140 3.61 3.85 -17.60
CA LEU A 140 2.53 3.69 -18.57
C LEU A 140 2.97 3.94 -20.02
N THR A 141 3.93 4.86 -20.22
CA THR A 141 4.32 5.33 -21.56
C THR A 141 5.65 4.77 -22.05
N GLU A 142 6.59 4.43 -21.16
CA GLU A 142 7.87 3.86 -21.58
C GLU A 142 7.73 2.38 -21.98
N SER A 143 8.39 2.01 -23.08
CA SER A 143 8.40 0.63 -23.56
C SER A 143 9.45 -0.21 -22.83
N SER A 144 8.99 -1.13 -21.98
CA SER A 144 9.88 -2.17 -21.43
C SER A 144 10.37 -3.10 -22.54
N ARG A 145 11.65 -3.49 -22.49
CA ARG A 145 12.23 -4.46 -23.45
C ARG A 145 11.70 -5.87 -23.22
N ASN A 146 11.13 -6.14 -22.04
CA ASN A 146 10.55 -7.42 -21.68
C ASN A 146 9.00 -7.31 -21.72
N PRO A 147 8.31 -8.06 -22.58
CA PRO A 147 6.85 -7.95 -22.72
C PRO A 147 6.08 -8.37 -21.47
N VAL A 148 6.62 -9.30 -20.66
CA VAL A 148 5.99 -9.70 -19.39
C VAL A 148 6.17 -8.61 -18.35
N ALA A 149 7.37 -8.02 -18.26
CA ALA A 149 7.62 -6.89 -17.37
C ALA A 149 6.78 -5.67 -17.78
N ALA A 150 6.58 -5.43 -19.08
CA ALA A 150 5.76 -4.32 -19.58
C ALA A 150 4.31 -4.36 -19.09
N ILE A 151 3.70 -5.55 -19.02
CA ILE A 151 2.33 -5.72 -18.50
C ILE A 151 2.27 -5.36 -17.02
N VAL A 152 3.22 -5.91 -16.25
CA VAL A 152 3.35 -5.70 -14.81
C VAL A 152 3.63 -4.24 -14.48
N GLU A 153 4.50 -3.57 -15.26
CA GLU A 153 4.80 -2.14 -15.16
C GLU A 153 3.56 -1.28 -15.41
N LYS A 154 2.76 -1.62 -16.43
CA LYS A 154 1.52 -0.89 -16.69
C LYS A 154 0.50 -1.04 -15.57
N GLU A 155 0.27 -2.25 -15.08
CA GLU A 155 -0.63 -2.49 -13.94
C GLU A 155 -0.20 -1.71 -12.69
N ALA A 156 1.10 -1.74 -12.40
CA ALA A 156 1.70 -1.01 -11.29
C ALA A 156 1.57 0.51 -11.45
N GLY A 157 1.77 1.05 -12.66
CA GLY A 157 1.56 2.46 -12.99
C GLY A 157 0.11 2.90 -12.78
N TRP A 158 -0.87 2.09 -13.22
CA TRP A 158 -2.29 2.36 -12.98
C TRP A 158 -2.67 2.30 -11.51
N LEU A 159 -2.09 1.38 -10.74
CA LEU A 159 -2.32 1.27 -9.30
C LEU A 159 -1.81 2.51 -8.56
N LEU A 160 -0.62 3.00 -8.90
CA LEU A 160 -0.05 4.23 -8.32
C LEU A 160 -0.89 5.45 -8.68
N LEU A 161 -1.29 5.59 -9.94
CA LEU A 161 -2.13 6.69 -10.38
C LEU A 161 -3.49 6.68 -9.66
N SER A 162 -4.11 5.51 -9.52
CA SER A 162 -5.38 5.36 -8.80
C SER A 162 -5.25 5.75 -7.33
N SER A 163 -4.18 5.32 -6.67
CA SER A 163 -3.90 5.72 -5.29
C SER A 163 -3.62 7.21 -5.16
N LEU A 164 -2.87 7.80 -6.08
CA LEU A 164 -2.59 9.23 -6.12
C LEU A 164 -3.89 10.03 -6.23
N LEU A 165 -4.76 9.69 -7.18
CA LEU A 165 -6.06 10.33 -7.38
C LEU A 165 -6.94 10.27 -6.13
N SER A 166 -6.88 9.18 -5.36
CA SER A 166 -7.63 9.05 -4.10
C SER A 166 -7.13 9.97 -2.97
N SER A 167 -5.90 10.49 -3.10
CA SER A 167 -5.21 11.29 -2.08
C SER A 167 -4.94 12.74 -2.48
N MET A 168 -5.01 13.05 -3.78
CA MET A 168 -4.62 14.36 -4.31
C MET A 168 -5.64 15.45 -3.93
N PRO A 169 -5.20 16.64 -3.48
CA PRO A 169 -6.09 17.78 -3.30
C PRO A 169 -6.77 18.20 -4.61
N LYS A 170 -8.00 18.70 -4.56
CA LYS A 170 -8.78 19.09 -5.74
C LYS A 170 -8.06 20.08 -6.65
N GLN A 171 -7.40 21.08 -6.05
CA GLN A 171 -6.67 22.12 -6.78
C GLN A 171 -5.52 21.54 -7.59
N GLU A 172 -4.77 20.60 -7.01
CA GLU A 172 -3.64 19.95 -7.70
C GLU A 172 -4.12 19.00 -8.79
N LEU A 173 -5.29 18.38 -8.60
CA LEU A 173 -5.93 17.54 -9.61
C LEU A 173 -6.39 18.38 -10.82
N GLU A 174 -6.97 19.56 -10.59
CA GLU A 174 -7.40 20.47 -11.66
C GLU A 174 -6.22 20.88 -12.56
N ASP A 175 -5.04 21.13 -11.96
CA ASP A 175 -3.83 21.47 -12.70
C ASP A 175 -3.30 20.31 -13.58
N GLN A 176 -3.62 19.06 -13.24
CA GLN A 176 -3.06 17.85 -13.86
C GLN A 176 -4.11 17.05 -14.65
N VAL A 177 -5.38 17.47 -14.67
CA VAL A 177 -6.50 16.65 -15.16
C VAL A 177 -6.36 16.27 -16.63
N PHE A 178 -5.88 17.19 -17.48
CA PHE A 178 -5.70 16.94 -18.91
C PHE A 178 -4.61 15.90 -19.17
N ASP A 179 -3.48 16.02 -18.47
CA ASP A 179 -2.39 15.04 -18.55
C ASP A 179 -2.87 13.65 -18.14
N ILE A 180 -3.63 13.57 -17.04
CA ILE A 180 -4.17 12.30 -16.54
C ILE A 180 -5.17 11.69 -17.53
N LEU A 181 -6.08 12.49 -18.09
CA LEU A 181 -7.05 12.02 -19.10
C LEU A 181 -6.35 11.54 -20.38
N SER A 182 -5.25 12.18 -20.78
CA SER A 182 -4.49 11.78 -21.98
C SER A 182 -3.90 10.37 -21.87
N LEU A 183 -3.56 9.91 -20.66
CA LEU A 183 -3.08 8.56 -20.40
C LEU A 183 -4.14 7.49 -20.68
N TRP A 184 -5.42 7.81 -20.44
CA TRP A 184 -6.53 6.88 -20.70
C TRP A 184 -6.95 6.87 -22.17
N ALA A 185 -6.85 8.00 -22.85
CA ALA A 185 -7.28 8.14 -24.25
C ALA A 185 -6.54 7.18 -25.18
N THR A 186 -5.27 6.88 -24.91
CA THR A 186 -4.44 5.97 -25.72
C THR A 186 -4.73 4.48 -25.49
N LEU A 187 -5.48 4.13 -24.43
CA LEU A 187 -5.83 2.74 -24.13
C LEU A 187 -7.12 2.26 -24.80
N PHE A 188 -8.02 3.20 -25.13
CA PHE A 188 -9.35 2.89 -25.67
C PHE A 188 -9.51 3.30 -27.14
N SER A 189 -8.44 3.74 -27.79
CA SER A 189 -8.36 4.05 -29.23
C SER A 189 -7.95 2.82 -30.03
#